data_AF-A0AA39L3K6-F1
#
_entry.id   AF-A0AA39L3K6-F1
#
_cell.length_a   1.000
_cell.length_b   1.000
_cell.length_c   1.000
_cell.angle_alpha   90.00
_cell.angle_beta   90.00
_cell.angle_gamma   90.00
#
_symmetry.space_group_name_H-M   'P 1'
#
loop_
_entity.id
_entity.type
_entity.pdbx_description
1 polymer ?
#
loop_
_entity_poly.entity_id
_entity_poly.type
_entity_poly.pdbx_seq_one_letter_code
_entity_poly.pdbx_strand_id
1 'polypeptide(L)'
;MFLNMSRAKLALLAVAGAQLASAQTSGTADAHPGLTTYRCTTSGGCVSQKTSVVIDYQYHWIHSPSGSQASCTTSSGVNSTLCPDQATCDKNCVIDGTGNYTSSGVTTSDDTLTMYQYVQGANGLQNSSPRLYLLAADGKNYEQLQLLGQELTFDVDLSTLPCGENGALYLSEMAANGGSKGQAAYGAGYCDAQCPVSTWRNGTINYSNQGFCCNEMDILEGNSRANAFTPHPCNSAGTDCDKGGCGLNPYAQGHQNYWGPGGTVDTSKKMTVITQFITDNGKTTGTLSQITRKYIQNGRVVASAIQGGDTITTQLCNQWDSSAATFGSLPAMGQALGRGMTLVFSIWNDNSQFMNWLDSGSNGPCSATEGDPSLIMKNAPNTHVTFSNIRWGDIGSTTSEGSTGGGSDTTTKKTTSTTTTSTTTQGITSTSTKSFTTTTTKASSSAIPTTTTSKPSQPQQTHWGQCGGSGYTGPSACESPYSCKVQNAWYSQCL
;
A
#
# COMPACT_ATOMS: atom_id res chain seq x y z
N MET A 1 -38.69 48.26 51.61
CA MET A 1 -38.77 48.99 50.32
C MET A 1 -37.52 48.62 49.55
N PHE A 2 -37.73 48.05 48.36
CA PHE A 2 -36.82 47.48 47.35
C PHE A 2 -35.33 47.92 47.37
N LEU A 3 -34.41 46.97 47.20
CA LEU A 3 -33.67 46.83 45.93
C LEU A 3 -32.90 45.49 45.87
N ASN A 4 -33.09 44.80 44.76
CA ASN A 4 -32.53 43.52 44.37
C ASN A 4 -31.31 43.79 43.47
N MET A 5 -30.10 43.36 43.83
CA MET A 5 -28.92 43.46 42.96
C MET A 5 -28.51 42.08 42.46
N SER A 6 -28.95 41.78 41.23
CA SER A 6 -28.49 40.63 40.45
C SER A 6 -27.17 40.99 39.74
N ARG A 7 -26.11 40.20 39.96
CA ARG A 7 -24.86 40.29 39.19
C ARG A 7 -25.00 39.45 37.93
N ALA A 8 -25.25 40.11 36.79
CA ALA A 8 -25.18 39.47 35.47
C ALA A 8 -23.71 39.23 35.08
N LYS A 9 -23.36 37.96 34.82
CA LYS A 9 -22.11 37.58 34.15
C LYS A 9 -22.27 37.84 32.65
N LEU A 10 -21.37 38.63 32.09
CA LEU A 10 -21.24 38.83 30.65
C LEU A 10 -20.70 37.53 30.03
N ALA A 11 -21.52 36.85 29.22
CA ALA A 11 -21.06 35.75 28.37
C ALA A 11 -20.59 36.35 27.04
N LEU A 12 -19.29 36.23 26.76
CA LEU A 12 -18.73 36.48 25.42
C LEU A 12 -19.16 35.32 24.52
N LEU A 13 -20.12 35.53 23.62
CA LEU A 13 -20.37 34.61 22.51
C LEU A 13 -19.26 34.81 21.47
N ALA A 14 -18.31 33.88 21.42
CA ALA A 14 -17.46 33.71 20.26
C ALA A 14 -18.30 33.03 19.16
N VAL A 15 -18.71 33.80 18.15
CA VAL A 15 -19.30 33.25 16.93
C VAL A 15 -18.15 32.67 16.10
N ALA A 16 -17.90 31.37 16.25
CA ALA A 16 -17.09 30.63 15.30
C ALA A 16 -17.87 30.52 13.98
N GLY A 17 -17.50 31.31 12.98
CA GLY A 17 -18.00 31.16 11.63
C GLY A 17 -17.49 29.84 11.05
N ALA A 18 -18.35 28.82 11.03
CA ALA A 18 -18.11 27.62 10.24
C ALA A 18 -18.13 28.04 8.76
N GLN A 19 -16.95 28.08 8.13
CA GLN A 19 -16.89 28.08 6.68
C GLN A 19 -17.47 26.74 6.21
N LEU A 20 -18.68 26.78 5.65
CA LEU A 20 -19.23 25.67 4.90
C LEU A 20 -18.27 25.41 3.74
N ALA A 21 -17.45 24.37 3.86
CA ALA A 21 -16.73 23.83 2.72
C ALA A 21 -17.79 23.40 1.71
N SER A 22 -17.94 24.14 0.61
CA SER A 22 -18.79 23.74 -0.50
C SER A 22 -18.15 22.48 -1.08
N ALA A 23 -18.68 21.30 -0.75
CA ALA A 23 -18.34 20.11 -1.51
C ALA A 23 -18.63 20.39 -2.99
N GLN A 24 -17.78 19.87 -3.87
CA GLN A 24 -18.12 19.83 -5.29
C GLN A 24 -19.47 19.14 -5.40
N THR A 25 -20.46 19.80 -6.00
CA THR A 25 -21.85 19.31 -5.97
C THR A 25 -21.91 17.92 -6.62
N SER A 26 -22.37 16.91 -5.90
CA SER A 26 -22.53 15.56 -6.45
C SER A 26 -23.58 15.58 -7.58
N GLY A 27 -23.25 15.05 -8.75
CA GLY A 27 -24.22 14.84 -9.82
C GLY A 27 -25.12 13.65 -9.50
N THR A 28 -24.53 12.45 -9.51
CA THR A 28 -25.17 11.19 -9.11
C THR A 28 -24.51 10.57 -7.87
N ALA A 29 -25.31 9.88 -7.05
CA ALA A 29 -24.79 9.13 -5.90
C ALA A 29 -24.03 7.89 -6.39
N ASP A 30 -22.92 7.57 -5.74
CA ASP A 30 -22.16 6.36 -6.09
C ASP A 30 -22.79 5.10 -5.46
N ALA A 31 -22.75 4.01 -6.21
CA ALA A 31 -23.35 2.73 -5.85
C ALA A 31 -22.25 1.76 -5.39
N HIS A 32 -21.71 2.00 -4.19
CA HIS A 32 -20.58 1.26 -3.63
C HIS A 32 -20.86 -0.25 -3.55
N PRO A 33 -20.03 -1.11 -4.19
CA PRO A 33 -20.14 -2.55 -4.05
C PRO A 33 -19.92 -2.96 -2.59
N GLY A 34 -20.83 -3.78 -2.05
CA GLY A 34 -20.68 -4.34 -0.70
C GLY A 34 -19.49 -5.31 -0.64
N LEU A 35 -18.73 -5.27 0.46
CA LEU A 35 -17.64 -6.18 0.74
C LEU A 35 -17.65 -6.49 2.23
N THR A 36 -18.13 -7.66 2.62
CA THR A 36 -18.18 -8.08 4.02
C THR A 36 -16.78 -8.32 4.55
N THR A 37 -16.44 -7.71 5.67
CA THR A 37 -15.19 -7.93 6.39
C THR A 37 -15.47 -8.35 7.83
N TYR A 38 -14.44 -8.64 8.63
CA TYR A 38 -14.63 -9.13 10.00
C TYR A 38 -13.70 -8.46 11.00
N ARG A 39 -14.24 -8.09 12.16
CA ARG A 39 -13.46 -7.65 13.31
C ARG A 39 -13.42 -8.76 14.36
N CYS A 40 -12.23 -9.16 14.76
CA CYS A 40 -12.00 -10.30 15.64
C CYS A 40 -11.47 -9.87 17.00
N THR A 41 -11.87 -10.62 18.03
CA THR A 41 -11.30 -10.50 19.38
C THR A 41 -11.03 -11.89 19.93
N THR A 42 -10.06 -12.03 20.82
CA THR A 42 -9.72 -13.33 21.41
C THR A 42 -10.91 -13.97 22.11
N SER A 43 -11.75 -13.19 22.80
CA SER A 43 -12.90 -13.70 23.57
C SER A 43 -14.20 -13.77 22.79
N GLY A 44 -14.41 -12.86 21.84
CA GLY A 44 -15.68 -12.72 21.10
C GLY A 44 -15.69 -13.40 19.73
N GLY A 45 -14.56 -13.94 19.27
CA GLY A 45 -14.41 -14.42 17.91
C GLY A 45 -14.53 -13.27 16.90
N CYS A 46 -14.90 -13.60 15.66
CA CYS A 46 -15.02 -12.64 14.58
C CYS A 46 -16.47 -12.22 14.33
N VAL A 47 -16.69 -10.91 14.28
CA VAL A 47 -17.99 -10.28 13.98
C VAL A 47 -17.93 -9.63 12.60
N SER A 48 -18.89 -9.97 11.74
CA SER A 48 -19.02 -9.39 10.40
C SER A 48 -19.28 -7.89 10.45
N GLN A 49 -18.58 -7.13 9.62
CA GLN A 49 -18.79 -5.72 9.36
C GLN A 49 -19.44 -5.56 7.98
N LYS A 50 -20.47 -4.71 7.89
CA LYS A 50 -21.17 -4.39 6.63
C LYS A 50 -20.44 -3.28 5.87
N THR A 51 -19.18 -3.54 5.53
CA THR A 51 -18.32 -2.61 4.77
C THR A 51 -18.65 -2.65 3.27
N SER A 52 -18.15 -1.65 2.54
CA SER A 52 -18.22 -1.55 1.08
C SER A 52 -16.89 -1.05 0.53
N VAL A 53 -16.74 -1.00 -0.79
CA VAL A 53 -15.58 -0.41 -1.45
C VAL A 53 -15.97 0.79 -2.30
N VAL A 54 -15.06 1.76 -2.41
CA VAL A 54 -15.18 2.93 -3.29
C VAL A 54 -13.93 3.05 -4.15
N ILE A 55 -14.11 3.37 -5.43
CA ILE A 55 -12.98 3.60 -6.35
C ILE A 55 -12.34 4.95 -6.11
N ASP A 56 -11.06 5.10 -6.42
CA ASP A 56 -10.35 6.37 -6.28
C ASP A 56 -11.04 7.53 -7.03
N TYR A 57 -11.02 8.72 -6.42
CA TYR A 57 -11.60 9.95 -6.95
C TYR A 57 -11.27 10.22 -8.41
N GLN A 58 -10.04 9.92 -8.84
CA GLN A 58 -9.56 10.20 -10.19
C GLN A 58 -10.24 9.34 -11.28
N TYR A 59 -10.90 8.24 -10.89
CA TYR A 59 -11.66 7.37 -11.80
C TYR A 59 -13.10 7.84 -12.00
N HIS A 60 -13.58 8.75 -11.15
CA HIS A 60 -14.93 9.30 -11.29
C HIS A 60 -14.99 10.31 -12.43
N TRP A 61 -16.15 10.38 -13.07
CA TRP A 61 -16.36 11.38 -14.10
C TRP A 61 -16.66 12.73 -13.47
N ILE A 62 -15.80 13.72 -13.75
CA ILE A 62 -15.92 15.07 -13.22
C ILE A 62 -16.16 16.03 -14.37
N HIS A 63 -17.33 16.66 -14.40
CA HIS A 63 -17.81 17.40 -15.56
C HIS A 63 -18.69 18.59 -15.18
N SER A 64 -19.01 19.45 -16.14
CA SER A 64 -19.93 20.56 -15.92
C SER A 64 -21.38 20.10 -15.68
N PRO A 65 -22.17 20.79 -14.85
CA PRO A 65 -23.61 20.53 -14.70
C PRO A 65 -24.37 20.50 -16.05
N SER A 66 -25.53 19.84 -16.04
CA SER A 66 -26.50 19.66 -17.14
C SER A 66 -26.31 20.52 -18.40
N GLY A 67 -26.20 19.89 -19.57
CA GLY A 67 -26.10 20.55 -20.88
C GLY A 67 -24.92 20.03 -21.69
N SER A 68 -23.77 20.68 -21.59
CA SER A 68 -22.55 20.32 -22.33
C SER A 68 -21.85 19.07 -21.81
N GLN A 69 -22.02 18.74 -20.50
CA GLN A 69 -21.28 17.66 -19.82
C GLN A 69 -19.77 17.69 -20.15
N ALA A 70 -19.23 18.92 -20.21
CA ALA A 70 -17.84 19.12 -20.57
C ALA A 70 -16.95 18.64 -19.43
N SER A 71 -15.95 17.82 -19.75
CA SER A 71 -15.00 17.32 -18.75
C SER A 71 -14.27 18.48 -18.07
N CYS A 72 -14.15 18.41 -16.75
CA CYS A 72 -13.38 19.34 -15.94
C CYS A 72 -11.87 19.04 -15.97
N THR A 73 -11.49 17.96 -16.63
CA THR A 73 -10.12 17.62 -17.02
C THR A 73 -9.99 17.51 -18.53
N THR A 74 -8.79 17.73 -19.05
CA THR A 74 -8.37 17.52 -20.43
C THR A 74 -7.16 16.59 -20.43
N SER A 75 -6.67 16.21 -21.62
CA SER A 75 -5.41 15.46 -21.76
C SER A 75 -4.19 16.21 -21.22
N SER A 76 -4.30 17.54 -20.99
CA SER A 76 -3.24 18.39 -20.46
C SER A 76 -3.44 18.75 -18.97
N GLY A 77 -4.39 18.11 -18.27
CA GLY A 77 -4.66 18.36 -16.85
C GLY A 77 -6.04 18.97 -16.60
N VAL A 78 -6.12 20.05 -15.84
CA VAL A 78 -7.40 20.70 -15.48
C VAL A 78 -7.92 21.54 -16.65
N ASN A 79 -9.23 21.49 -16.91
CA ASN A 79 -9.89 22.39 -17.85
C ASN A 79 -9.92 23.82 -17.28
N SER A 80 -8.99 24.67 -17.71
CA SER A 80 -8.84 26.04 -17.20
C SER A 80 -10.02 26.97 -17.50
N THR A 81 -10.90 26.60 -18.44
CA THR A 81 -12.13 27.38 -18.70
C THR A 81 -13.18 27.10 -17.63
N LEU A 82 -13.32 25.85 -17.20
CA LEU A 82 -14.26 25.46 -16.15
C LEU A 82 -13.67 25.69 -14.75
N CYS A 83 -12.36 25.52 -14.61
CA CYS A 83 -11.63 25.54 -13.35
C CYS A 83 -10.41 26.47 -13.41
N PRO A 84 -10.57 27.78 -13.66
CA PRO A 84 -9.47 28.76 -13.59
C PRO A 84 -8.94 28.96 -12.16
N ASP A 85 -9.80 28.71 -11.17
CA ASP A 85 -9.49 28.73 -9.75
C ASP A 85 -10.42 27.75 -9.00
N GLN A 86 -10.08 27.43 -7.74
CA GLN A 86 -10.83 26.44 -6.96
C GLN A 86 -12.30 26.83 -6.75
N ALA A 87 -12.59 28.09 -6.47
CA ALA A 87 -13.94 28.54 -6.16
C ALA A 87 -14.85 28.49 -7.39
N THR A 88 -14.29 28.78 -8.56
CA THR A 88 -14.98 28.66 -9.85
C THR A 88 -15.17 27.18 -10.20
N CYS A 89 -14.15 26.34 -9.99
CA CYS A 89 -14.26 24.91 -10.26
C CYS A 89 -15.31 24.21 -9.39
N ASP A 90 -15.35 24.51 -8.09
CA ASP A 90 -16.33 23.95 -7.14
C ASP A 90 -17.78 24.22 -7.57
N LYS A 91 -18.02 25.33 -8.28
CA LYS A 91 -19.35 25.71 -8.82
C LYS A 91 -19.62 25.09 -10.19
N ASN A 92 -18.58 25.01 -11.02
CA ASN A 92 -18.70 24.64 -12.42
C ASN A 92 -18.58 23.15 -12.66
N CYS A 93 -18.17 22.37 -11.67
CA CYS A 93 -17.92 20.94 -11.82
C CYS A 93 -18.71 20.14 -10.80
N VAL A 94 -19.24 19.02 -11.26
CA VAL A 94 -19.89 17.99 -10.47
C VAL A 94 -19.12 16.70 -10.60
N ILE A 95 -19.17 15.85 -9.57
CA ILE A 95 -18.64 14.49 -9.61
C ILE A 95 -19.80 13.51 -9.69
N ASP A 96 -19.75 12.61 -10.66
CA ASP A 96 -20.70 11.52 -10.82
C ASP A 96 -20.16 10.24 -10.18
N GLY A 97 -21.05 9.50 -9.51
CA GLY A 97 -20.75 8.14 -9.07
C GLY A 97 -20.48 7.24 -10.28
N THR A 98 -19.67 6.19 -10.09
CA THR A 98 -19.32 5.26 -11.17
C THR A 98 -20.57 4.51 -11.68
N GLY A 99 -21.54 4.25 -10.79
CA GLY A 99 -22.83 3.62 -11.10
C GLY A 99 -22.75 2.13 -11.50
N ASN A 100 -21.65 1.72 -12.14
CA ASN A 100 -21.32 0.35 -12.49
C ASN A 100 -19.81 0.08 -12.33
N TYR A 101 -19.43 -0.52 -11.20
CA TYR A 101 -18.04 -0.87 -10.92
C TYR A 101 -17.45 -1.93 -11.87
N THR A 102 -18.30 -2.74 -12.53
CA THR A 102 -17.82 -3.77 -13.46
C THR A 102 -17.15 -3.18 -14.71
N SER A 103 -17.58 -1.99 -15.17
CA SER A 103 -16.88 -1.28 -16.25
C SER A 103 -15.53 -0.71 -15.83
N SER A 104 -15.26 -0.64 -14.52
CA SER A 104 -13.96 -0.32 -13.94
C SER A 104 -13.19 -1.56 -13.49
N GLY A 105 -13.62 -2.76 -13.91
CA GLY A 105 -12.93 -4.01 -13.63
C GLY A 105 -13.11 -4.49 -12.19
N VAL A 106 -14.16 -4.04 -11.50
CA VAL A 106 -14.38 -4.35 -10.09
C VAL A 106 -15.69 -5.11 -9.92
N THR A 107 -15.60 -6.27 -9.26
CA THR A 107 -16.77 -7.06 -8.85
C THR A 107 -16.64 -7.46 -7.40
N THR A 108 -17.78 -7.56 -6.70
CA THR A 108 -17.82 -8.13 -5.36
C THR A 108 -18.92 -9.18 -5.25
N SER A 109 -18.71 -10.14 -4.36
CA SER A 109 -19.71 -11.13 -3.94
C SER A 109 -19.47 -11.46 -2.48
N ASP A 110 -20.39 -11.08 -1.61
CA ASP A 110 -20.30 -11.21 -0.15
C ASP A 110 -18.99 -10.62 0.43
N ASP A 111 -18.02 -11.47 0.76
CA ASP A 111 -16.72 -11.11 1.34
C ASP A 111 -15.57 -11.15 0.34
N THR A 112 -15.87 -11.32 -0.95
CA THR A 112 -14.90 -11.47 -2.03
C THR A 112 -14.92 -10.25 -2.95
N LEU A 113 -13.73 -9.73 -3.25
CA LEU A 113 -13.45 -8.64 -4.20
C LEU A 113 -12.55 -9.18 -5.31
N THR A 114 -12.96 -9.02 -6.56
CA THR A 114 -12.13 -9.32 -7.74
C THR A 114 -11.85 -8.05 -8.53
N MET A 115 -10.58 -7.84 -8.89
CA MET A 115 -10.10 -6.65 -9.58
C MET A 115 -9.35 -7.04 -10.84
N TYR A 116 -9.88 -6.66 -12.00
CA TYR A 116 -9.31 -6.91 -13.31
C TYR A 116 -8.41 -5.77 -13.76
N GLN A 117 -7.22 -6.11 -14.28
CA GLN A 117 -6.32 -5.10 -14.85
C GLN A 117 -6.93 -4.47 -16.10
N TYR A 118 -7.61 -5.28 -16.92
CA TYR A 118 -8.17 -4.85 -18.19
C TYR A 118 -9.68 -5.11 -18.27
N VAL A 119 -10.38 -4.24 -19.00
CA VAL A 119 -11.82 -4.36 -19.27
C VAL A 119 -12.11 -4.21 -20.76
N GLN A 120 -13.16 -4.88 -21.23
CA GLN A 120 -13.62 -4.72 -22.60
C GLN A 120 -14.32 -3.36 -22.77
N GLY A 121 -13.70 -2.45 -23.53
CA GLY A 121 -14.32 -1.20 -23.94
C GLY A 121 -14.96 -1.28 -25.33
N ALA A 122 -15.57 -0.17 -25.76
CA ALA A 122 -16.20 -0.05 -27.09
C ALA A 122 -15.21 -0.28 -28.25
N ASN A 123 -13.93 0.07 -28.05
CA ASN A 123 -12.89 0.01 -29.07
C ASN A 123 -11.86 -1.10 -28.81
N GLY A 124 -12.24 -2.14 -28.06
CA GLY A 124 -11.32 -3.21 -27.65
C GLY A 124 -10.97 -3.16 -26.18
N LEU A 125 -10.03 -4.02 -25.78
CA LEU A 125 -9.52 -4.13 -24.41
C LEU A 125 -8.88 -2.80 -23.97
N GLN A 126 -9.22 -2.33 -22.78
CA GLN A 126 -8.73 -1.08 -22.18
C GLN A 126 -8.07 -1.36 -20.84
N ASN A 127 -7.08 -0.54 -20.49
CA ASN A 127 -6.48 -0.57 -19.15
C ASN A 127 -7.48 -0.01 -18.12
N SER A 128 -7.85 -0.82 -17.15
CA SER A 128 -8.74 -0.45 -16.06
C SER A 128 -7.95 -0.08 -14.80
N SER A 129 -7.04 -0.95 -14.38
CA SER A 129 -6.11 -0.75 -13.25
C SER A 129 -6.78 -0.08 -12.03
N PRO A 130 -7.89 -0.61 -11.48
CA PRO A 130 -8.62 0.08 -10.41
C PRO A 130 -7.82 0.18 -9.11
N ARG A 131 -8.03 1.27 -8.37
CA ARG A 131 -7.64 1.45 -6.97
C ARG A 131 -8.89 1.72 -6.13
N LEU A 132 -9.04 0.99 -5.03
CA LEU A 132 -10.23 0.99 -4.18
C LEU A 132 -9.88 1.23 -2.72
N TYR A 133 -10.82 1.79 -1.96
CA TYR A 133 -10.73 1.97 -0.51
C TYR A 133 -11.86 1.28 0.22
N LEU A 134 -11.58 0.74 1.40
CA LEU A 134 -12.62 0.18 2.27
C LEU A 134 -13.40 1.30 2.95
N LEU A 135 -14.70 1.38 2.67
CA LEU A 135 -15.65 2.23 3.39
C LEU A 135 -16.19 1.50 4.62
N ALA A 136 -16.32 2.27 5.70
CA ALA A 136 -16.99 1.84 6.92
C ALA A 136 -18.48 1.58 6.65
N ALA A 137 -19.16 0.94 7.62
CA ALA A 137 -20.59 0.60 7.50
C ALA A 137 -21.53 1.81 7.36
N ASP A 138 -21.04 3.04 7.57
CA ASP A 138 -21.80 4.27 7.32
C ASP A 138 -21.86 4.67 5.84
N GLY A 139 -21.05 4.05 4.98
CA GLY A 139 -20.93 4.36 3.55
C GLY A 139 -20.42 5.77 3.24
N LYS A 140 -19.87 6.47 4.23
CA LYS A 140 -19.50 7.89 4.15
C LYS A 140 -18.02 8.13 4.44
N ASN A 141 -17.46 7.36 5.36
CA ASN A 141 -16.07 7.44 5.78
C ASN A 141 -15.35 6.14 5.46
N TYR A 142 -14.03 6.22 5.29
CA TYR A 142 -13.17 5.05 5.24
C TYR A 142 -13.17 4.32 6.58
N GLU A 143 -13.11 2.99 6.53
CA GLU A 143 -12.86 2.18 7.71
C GLU A 143 -11.40 2.39 8.15
N GLN A 144 -11.20 2.96 9.34
CA GLN A 144 -9.88 3.26 9.89
C GLN A 144 -9.38 2.08 10.72
N LEU A 145 -8.46 1.30 10.15
CA LEU A 145 -7.89 0.13 10.80
C LEU A 145 -6.79 0.56 11.77
N GLN A 146 -7.03 0.39 13.07
CA GLN A 146 -6.03 0.59 14.13
C GLN A 146 -5.31 -0.72 14.41
N LEU A 147 -4.14 -0.93 13.81
CA LEU A 147 -3.49 -2.24 13.79
C LEU A 147 -2.26 -2.37 14.70
N LEU A 148 -1.89 -1.33 15.46
CA LEU A 148 -0.82 -1.43 16.43
C LEU A 148 -1.16 -2.47 17.52
N GLY A 149 -0.33 -3.51 17.70
CA GLY A 149 -0.62 -4.60 18.63
C GLY A 149 -1.75 -5.52 18.17
N GLN A 150 -2.02 -5.60 16.86
CA GLN A 150 -3.10 -6.37 16.25
C GLN A 150 -2.58 -7.18 15.05
N GLU A 151 -3.49 -7.88 14.39
CA GLU A 151 -3.24 -8.71 13.21
C GLU A 151 -4.27 -8.39 12.11
N LEU A 152 -3.82 -8.43 10.85
CA LEU A 152 -4.66 -8.39 9.66
C LEU A 152 -4.46 -9.68 8.86
N THR A 153 -5.57 -10.27 8.42
CA THR A 153 -5.60 -11.45 7.57
C THR A 153 -6.55 -11.29 6.41
N PHE A 154 -6.24 -11.96 5.31
CA PHE A 154 -7.09 -12.04 4.14
C PHE A 154 -6.68 -13.26 3.32
N ASP A 155 -7.63 -13.78 2.56
CA ASP A 155 -7.35 -14.73 1.50
C ASP A 155 -7.04 -13.97 0.21
N VAL A 156 -6.05 -14.44 -0.54
CA VAL A 156 -5.69 -13.89 -1.85
C VAL A 156 -5.49 -14.98 -2.89
N ASP A 157 -5.98 -14.72 -4.10
CA ASP A 157 -5.65 -15.49 -5.30
C ASP A 157 -4.90 -14.59 -6.29
N LEU A 158 -3.63 -14.93 -6.53
CA LEU A 158 -2.72 -14.26 -7.45
C LEU A 158 -2.40 -15.13 -8.67
N SER A 159 -3.08 -16.27 -8.83
CA SER A 159 -2.74 -17.30 -9.82
C SER A 159 -2.79 -16.81 -11.27
N THR A 160 -3.50 -15.71 -11.52
CA THR A 160 -3.62 -15.08 -12.84
C THR A 160 -2.72 -13.87 -13.04
N LEU A 161 -1.96 -13.43 -12.02
CA LEU A 161 -1.05 -12.28 -12.11
C LEU A 161 0.31 -12.73 -12.65
N PRO A 162 0.67 -12.43 -13.90
CA PRO A 162 1.98 -12.74 -14.46
C PRO A 162 3.07 -11.81 -13.89
N CYS A 163 4.30 -12.00 -14.37
CA CYS A 163 5.35 -11.00 -14.25
C CYS A 163 4.86 -9.64 -14.75
N GLY A 164 5.24 -8.55 -14.10
CA GLY A 164 4.86 -7.20 -14.48
C GLY A 164 3.57 -6.65 -13.88
N GLU A 165 2.73 -7.52 -13.30
CA GLU A 165 1.54 -7.10 -12.55
C GLU A 165 1.85 -6.97 -11.06
N ASN A 166 1.10 -6.14 -10.35
CA ASN A 166 1.11 -6.02 -8.91
C ASN A 166 -0.33 -5.94 -8.39
N GLY A 167 -0.77 -6.99 -7.70
CA GLY A 167 -2.00 -6.99 -6.92
C GLY A 167 -1.67 -6.57 -5.50
N ALA A 168 -1.99 -5.32 -5.17
CA ALA A 168 -1.59 -4.73 -3.90
C ALA A 168 -2.75 -4.64 -2.91
N LEU A 169 -2.45 -4.94 -1.65
CA LEU A 169 -3.30 -4.67 -0.49
C LEU A 169 -2.43 -3.99 0.57
N TYR A 170 -2.79 -2.77 0.91
CA TYR A 170 -1.94 -1.90 1.72
C TYR A 170 -2.77 -0.92 2.56
N LEU A 171 -2.09 -0.19 3.42
CA LEU A 171 -2.70 0.81 4.30
C LEU A 171 -2.07 2.16 4.02
N SER A 172 -2.91 3.18 3.81
CA SER A 172 -2.49 4.59 3.74
C SER A 172 -3.09 5.37 4.89
N GLU A 173 -2.32 6.28 5.50
CA GLU A 173 -2.80 7.18 6.55
C GLU A 173 -3.64 8.34 5.98
N MET A 174 -4.69 7.99 5.22
CA MET A 174 -5.65 8.91 4.66
C MET A 174 -6.63 9.39 5.74
N ALA A 175 -7.11 10.62 5.63
CA ALA A 175 -8.17 11.12 6.51
C ALA A 175 -9.45 10.30 6.31
N ALA A 176 -10.10 9.87 7.40
CA ALA A 176 -11.29 9.02 7.36
C ALA A 176 -12.43 9.56 6.47
N ASN A 177 -12.59 10.88 6.42
CA ASN A 177 -13.62 11.54 5.61
C ASN A 177 -13.17 11.84 4.17
N GLY A 178 -11.96 11.47 3.75
CA GLY A 178 -11.41 11.81 2.43
C GLY A 178 -10.87 13.23 2.32
N GLY A 179 -10.60 13.90 3.45
CA GLY A 179 -9.91 15.19 3.51
C GLY A 179 -10.84 16.40 3.66
N SER A 180 -10.38 17.56 3.20
CA SER A 180 -11.01 18.86 3.45
C SER A 180 -12.44 18.98 2.91
N LYS A 181 -12.78 18.30 1.80
CA LYS A 181 -14.15 18.30 1.26
C LYS A 181 -15.04 17.20 1.83
N GLY A 182 -14.52 16.26 2.62
CA GLY A 182 -15.34 15.20 3.21
C GLY A 182 -15.92 14.23 2.18
N GLN A 183 -15.16 13.88 1.12
CA GLN A 183 -15.62 13.11 -0.03
C GLN A 183 -15.05 11.68 -0.08
N ALA A 184 -14.88 11.02 1.07
CA ALA A 184 -14.50 9.60 1.11
C ALA A 184 -15.47 8.69 0.33
N ALA A 185 -16.78 8.99 0.36
CA ALA A 185 -17.79 8.32 -0.47
C ALA A 185 -17.58 8.45 -1.99
N TYR A 186 -16.62 9.24 -2.44
CA TYR A 186 -16.18 9.35 -3.84
C TYR A 186 -14.68 9.07 -3.99
N GLY A 187 -14.04 8.43 -3.01
CA GLY A 187 -12.63 8.03 -3.08
C GLY A 187 -11.62 9.18 -2.95
N ALA A 188 -12.00 10.32 -2.37
CA ALA A 188 -11.09 11.45 -2.21
C ALA A 188 -9.99 11.22 -1.16
N GLY A 189 -8.87 11.93 -1.32
CA GLY A 189 -7.87 12.07 -0.27
C GLY A 189 -6.74 11.04 -0.31
N TYR A 190 -6.57 10.34 -1.42
CA TYR A 190 -5.46 9.39 -1.59
C TYR A 190 -4.10 10.05 -1.40
N CYS A 191 -3.27 9.38 -0.61
CA CYS A 191 -1.87 9.68 -0.38
C CYS A 191 -1.15 8.35 -0.13
N ASP A 192 0.14 8.34 -0.36
CA ASP A 192 1.02 7.22 -0.04
C ASP A 192 2.45 7.74 0.21
N ALA A 193 3.41 6.85 0.47
CA ALA A 193 4.78 7.25 0.77
C ALA A 193 5.57 7.68 -0.47
N GLN A 194 5.07 7.44 -1.68
CA GLN A 194 5.67 7.94 -2.91
C GLN A 194 5.38 9.43 -3.13
N CYS A 195 4.48 10.01 -2.34
CA CYS A 195 4.03 11.40 -2.42
C CYS A 195 3.50 11.75 -3.82
N PRO A 196 2.51 11.01 -4.35
CA PRO A 196 2.04 11.14 -5.71
C PRO A 196 1.52 12.54 -5.98
N VAL A 197 1.79 13.02 -7.19
CA VAL A 197 1.22 14.25 -7.69
C VAL A 197 -0.01 13.90 -8.52
N SER A 198 -1.18 14.13 -7.93
CA SER A 198 -2.47 13.92 -8.60
C SER A 198 -3.15 15.25 -8.91
N THR A 199 -3.99 15.25 -9.95
CA THR A 199 -4.83 16.41 -10.32
C THR A 199 -5.74 16.85 -9.18
N TRP A 200 -6.29 15.88 -8.46
CA TRP A 200 -7.16 16.10 -7.31
C TRP A 200 -6.45 15.73 -6.02
N ARG A 201 -6.61 16.58 -5.00
CA ARG A 201 -6.07 16.42 -3.66
C ARG A 201 -7.16 16.79 -2.66
N ASN A 202 -7.54 15.88 -1.76
CA ASN A 202 -8.60 16.10 -0.75
C ASN A 202 -9.94 16.60 -1.33
N GLY A 203 -10.31 16.14 -2.54
CA GLY A 203 -11.52 16.59 -3.24
C GLY A 203 -11.41 17.99 -3.85
N THR A 204 -10.21 18.57 -3.89
CA THR A 204 -9.92 19.88 -4.50
C THR A 204 -8.88 19.75 -5.60
N ILE A 205 -8.76 20.75 -6.47
CA ILE A 205 -7.72 20.75 -7.50
C ILE A 205 -6.35 21.05 -6.88
N ASN A 206 -5.35 20.33 -7.34
CA ASN A 206 -3.95 20.54 -7.00
C ASN A 206 -3.26 21.53 -7.96
N TYR A 207 -3.64 22.80 -7.94
CA TYR A 207 -3.05 23.84 -8.81
C TYR A 207 -1.54 24.00 -8.61
N SER A 208 -1.06 23.72 -7.41
CA SER A 208 0.36 23.81 -7.04
C SER A 208 1.19 22.59 -7.45
N ASN A 209 0.58 21.55 -8.02
CA ASN A 209 1.25 20.31 -8.42
C ASN A 209 2.08 19.70 -7.28
N GLN A 210 1.57 19.77 -6.05
CA GLN A 210 2.23 19.28 -4.84
C GLN A 210 2.02 17.78 -4.68
N GLY A 211 3.06 17.05 -4.25
CA GLY A 211 2.91 15.66 -3.84
C GLY A 211 2.02 15.52 -2.61
N PHE A 212 1.27 14.42 -2.54
CA PHE A 212 0.46 14.10 -1.37
C PHE A 212 1.02 12.90 -0.62
N CYS A 213 1.80 13.19 0.42
CA CYS A 213 2.49 12.21 1.26
C CYS A 213 1.62 11.76 2.44
N CYS A 214 1.70 10.48 2.80
CA CYS A 214 1.31 9.98 4.12
C CYS A 214 1.97 8.63 4.40
N ASN A 215 1.98 8.22 5.68
CA ASN A 215 2.56 6.92 6.06
C ASN A 215 1.83 5.81 5.30
N GLU A 216 2.59 4.81 4.88
CA GLU A 216 2.12 3.68 4.09
C GLU A 216 2.65 2.37 4.67
N MET A 217 1.80 1.36 4.71
CA MET A 217 2.17 0.00 5.10
C MET A 217 1.68 -0.97 4.04
N ASP A 218 2.60 -1.42 3.21
CA ASP A 218 2.35 -2.40 2.17
C ASP A 218 2.27 -3.80 2.76
N ILE A 219 1.03 -4.29 2.90
CA ILE A 219 0.79 -5.61 3.45
C ILE A 219 1.11 -6.68 2.40
N LEU A 220 0.75 -6.44 1.16
CA LEU A 220 1.10 -7.28 0.04
C LEU A 220 1.27 -6.40 -1.18
N GLU A 221 2.45 -6.45 -1.75
CA GLU A 221 2.68 -6.14 -3.16
C GLU A 221 3.19 -7.41 -3.81
N GLY A 222 2.55 -7.87 -4.88
CA GLY A 222 2.89 -9.17 -5.42
C GLY A 222 2.11 -9.62 -6.64
N ASN A 223 2.70 -10.61 -7.29
CA ASN A 223 2.09 -11.39 -8.35
C ASN A 223 2.38 -12.87 -8.11
N SER A 224 2.09 -13.72 -9.10
CA SER A 224 2.36 -15.15 -8.96
C SER A 224 3.85 -15.48 -8.81
N ARG A 225 4.79 -14.56 -9.08
CA ARG A 225 6.24 -14.83 -9.18
C ARG A 225 7.08 -14.23 -8.06
N ALA A 226 6.66 -13.11 -7.48
CA ALA A 226 7.31 -12.50 -6.33
C ALA A 226 6.30 -11.78 -5.43
N ASN A 227 6.72 -11.50 -4.19
CA ASN A 227 5.99 -10.60 -3.29
C ASN A 227 6.93 -9.84 -2.36
N ALA A 228 6.44 -8.73 -1.84
CA ALA A 228 7.03 -7.99 -0.74
C ALA A 228 5.95 -7.53 0.25
N PHE A 229 6.39 -7.22 1.47
CA PHE A 229 5.64 -6.40 2.42
C PHE A 229 6.58 -5.39 3.04
N THR A 230 6.15 -4.12 3.09
CA THR A 230 7.06 -2.99 3.25
C THR A 230 6.43 -1.88 4.08
N PRO A 231 7.00 -1.52 5.25
CA PRO A 231 6.62 -0.30 5.95
C PRO A 231 7.34 0.91 5.34
N HIS A 232 6.59 1.99 5.13
CA HIS A 232 7.06 3.26 4.62
C HIS A 232 6.66 4.40 5.56
N PRO A 233 7.45 4.66 6.61
CA PRO A 233 7.19 5.77 7.50
C PRO A 233 7.49 7.12 6.83
N CYS A 234 6.78 8.15 7.27
CA CYS A 234 6.97 9.54 6.85
C CYS A 234 7.52 10.39 7.98
N ASN A 235 8.06 11.54 7.62
CA ASN A 235 8.48 12.52 8.61
C ASN A 235 7.27 13.06 9.39
N SER A 236 7.52 13.66 10.56
CA SER A 236 6.44 14.16 11.43
C SER A 236 5.60 15.28 10.81
N ALA A 237 6.11 15.95 9.78
CA ALA A 237 5.37 16.98 9.04
C ALA A 237 4.42 16.39 7.98
N GLY A 238 4.57 15.10 7.63
CA GLY A 238 3.83 14.47 6.54
C GLY A 238 4.12 15.09 5.18
N THR A 239 5.35 15.59 4.96
CA THR A 239 5.74 16.27 3.71
C THR A 239 6.76 15.50 2.89
N ASP A 240 7.36 14.46 3.48
CA ASP A 240 8.33 13.58 2.84
C ASP A 240 8.30 12.23 3.54
N CYS A 241 8.64 11.18 2.81
CA CYS A 241 8.50 9.81 3.26
C CYS A 241 9.67 8.95 2.80
N ASP A 242 9.84 7.84 3.50
CA ASP A 242 10.73 6.77 3.09
C ASP A 242 10.16 6.07 1.85
N LYS A 243 10.59 6.51 0.66
CA LYS A 243 10.12 5.93 -0.61
C LYS A 243 10.61 4.51 -0.85
N GLY A 244 11.79 4.17 -0.32
CA GLY A 244 12.37 2.84 -0.47
C GLY A 244 11.68 1.84 0.45
N GLY A 245 11.36 2.28 1.67
CA GLY A 245 10.84 1.45 2.73
C GLY A 245 11.82 0.35 3.13
N CYS A 246 11.46 -0.45 4.12
CA CYS A 246 12.26 -1.63 4.48
C CYS A 246 11.51 -2.94 4.22
N GLY A 247 11.46 -3.30 2.94
CA GLY A 247 10.66 -4.42 2.46
C GLY A 247 11.31 -5.76 2.72
N LEU A 248 10.49 -6.78 3.03
CA LEU A 248 10.93 -8.17 3.03
C LEU A 248 10.34 -8.87 1.80
N ASN A 249 11.19 -9.13 0.82
CA ASN A 249 10.94 -10.04 -0.29
C ASN A 249 11.74 -11.34 -0.07
N PRO A 250 11.09 -12.50 0.15
CA PRO A 250 11.78 -13.76 0.41
C PRO A 250 12.77 -14.18 -0.69
N TYR A 251 12.46 -13.87 -1.95
CA TYR A 251 13.35 -14.17 -3.08
C TYR A 251 14.65 -13.37 -2.97
N ALA A 252 14.56 -12.08 -2.66
CA ALA A 252 15.72 -11.20 -2.43
C ALA A 252 16.56 -11.61 -1.20
N GLN A 253 15.94 -12.30 -0.23
CA GLN A 253 16.62 -12.89 0.92
C GLN A 253 17.25 -14.28 0.61
N GLY A 254 17.22 -14.73 -0.64
CA GLY A 254 17.83 -15.99 -1.10
C GLY A 254 16.92 -17.20 -1.07
N HIS A 255 15.64 -17.04 -0.70
CA HIS A 255 14.66 -18.13 -0.62
C HIS A 255 13.86 -18.27 -1.92
N GLN A 256 14.56 -18.51 -3.04
CA GLN A 256 14.01 -18.42 -4.40
C GLN A 256 12.88 -19.43 -4.72
N ASN A 257 12.79 -20.55 -3.98
CA ASN A 257 11.73 -21.55 -4.15
C ASN A 257 10.56 -21.37 -3.16
N TYR A 258 10.58 -20.30 -2.37
CA TYR A 258 9.57 -20.09 -1.34
C TYR A 258 8.22 -19.68 -1.93
N TRP A 259 8.21 -18.66 -2.79
CA TRP A 259 7.00 -18.09 -3.39
C TRP A 259 6.99 -18.34 -4.89
N GLY A 260 5.91 -18.92 -5.41
CA GLY A 260 5.74 -19.16 -6.84
C GLY A 260 4.79 -20.31 -7.14
N PRO A 261 4.42 -20.55 -8.42
CA PRO A 261 3.58 -21.69 -8.77
C PRO A 261 4.33 -23.00 -8.47
N GLY A 262 3.78 -23.82 -7.57
CA GLY A 262 4.44 -25.02 -7.04
C GLY A 262 5.53 -24.77 -5.99
N GLY A 263 5.69 -23.53 -5.51
CA GLY A 263 6.59 -23.16 -4.43
C GLY A 263 6.13 -23.66 -3.05
N THR A 264 6.86 -23.28 -2.00
CA THR A 264 6.48 -23.57 -0.60
C THR A 264 5.15 -22.90 -0.24
N VAL A 265 5.00 -21.64 -0.64
CA VAL A 265 3.73 -20.93 -0.82
C VAL A 265 3.39 -21.03 -2.30
N ASP A 266 2.42 -21.88 -2.64
CA ASP A 266 2.06 -22.19 -4.02
C ASP A 266 1.10 -21.14 -4.58
N THR A 267 1.61 -20.17 -5.34
CA THR A 267 0.80 -19.05 -5.87
C THR A 267 -0.17 -19.47 -6.98
N SER A 268 -0.14 -20.72 -7.45
CA SER A 268 -1.17 -21.26 -8.35
C SER A 268 -2.50 -21.53 -7.64
N LYS A 269 -2.55 -21.32 -6.32
CA LYS A 269 -3.71 -21.55 -5.47
C LYS A 269 -3.93 -20.37 -4.53
N LYS A 270 -5.18 -20.18 -4.13
CA LYS A 270 -5.56 -19.28 -3.05
C LYS A 270 -4.76 -19.59 -1.77
N MET A 271 -4.42 -18.55 -1.03
CA MET A 271 -3.73 -18.64 0.27
C MET A 271 -4.30 -17.61 1.25
N THR A 272 -4.18 -17.86 2.54
CA THR A 272 -4.41 -16.84 3.57
C THR A 272 -3.07 -16.18 3.91
N VAL A 273 -3.02 -14.85 3.85
CA VAL A 273 -1.89 -14.03 4.28
C VAL A 273 -2.19 -13.49 5.67
N ILE A 274 -1.22 -13.57 6.58
CA ILE A 274 -1.35 -13.11 7.96
C ILE A 274 -0.21 -12.13 8.25
N THR A 275 -0.55 -10.94 8.71
CA THR A 275 0.42 -9.91 9.10
C THR A 275 0.14 -9.45 10.53
N GLN A 276 1.12 -9.64 11.41
CA GLN A 276 1.05 -9.30 12.84
C GLN A 276 1.92 -8.07 13.13
N PHE A 277 1.37 -7.09 13.85
CA PHE A 277 2.06 -5.86 14.24
C PHE A 277 2.35 -5.89 15.73
N ILE A 278 3.46 -6.52 16.09
CA ILE A 278 3.80 -6.84 17.47
C ILE A 278 4.44 -5.62 18.14
N THR A 279 3.98 -5.32 19.34
CA THR A 279 4.52 -4.25 20.18
C THR A 279 5.46 -4.81 21.25
N ASP A 280 6.40 -3.97 21.70
CA ASP A 280 7.38 -4.27 22.75
C ASP A 280 6.79 -4.80 24.06
N ASN A 281 5.55 -4.43 24.38
CA ASN A 281 4.85 -4.81 25.60
C ASN A 281 3.60 -5.67 25.37
N GLY A 282 3.35 -6.10 24.13
CA GLY A 282 2.19 -6.91 23.76
C GLY A 282 0.83 -6.20 23.90
N LYS A 283 0.79 -4.87 23.97
CA LYS A 283 -0.44 -4.06 24.06
C LYS A 283 -0.60 -3.17 22.83
N THR A 284 -1.83 -2.76 22.54
CA THR A 284 -2.15 -1.81 21.46
C THR A 284 -1.65 -0.38 21.70
N THR A 285 -1.01 -0.13 22.84
CA THR A 285 -0.41 1.16 23.21
C THR A 285 1.12 1.09 23.33
N GLY A 286 1.74 -0.05 23.00
CA GLY A 286 3.19 -0.21 23.02
C GLY A 286 3.88 0.39 21.80
N THR A 287 5.19 0.25 21.72
CA THR A 287 5.96 0.65 20.54
C THR A 287 6.00 -0.52 19.56
N LEU A 288 5.73 -0.30 18.28
CA LEU A 288 5.88 -1.35 17.26
C LEU A 288 7.34 -1.83 17.24
N SER A 289 7.54 -3.11 17.52
CA SER A 289 8.87 -3.74 17.60
C SER A 289 9.12 -4.68 16.43
N GLN A 290 8.07 -5.30 15.92
CA GLN A 290 8.17 -6.36 14.92
C GLN A 290 6.93 -6.40 14.02
N ILE A 291 7.14 -6.59 12.72
CA ILE A 291 6.09 -6.96 11.76
C ILE A 291 6.38 -8.38 11.32
N THR A 292 5.43 -9.30 11.49
CA THR A 292 5.62 -10.72 11.18
C THR A 292 4.63 -11.19 10.12
N ARG A 293 5.13 -11.99 9.17
CA ARG A 293 4.36 -12.63 8.12
C ARG A 293 4.19 -14.13 8.36
N LYS A 294 2.97 -14.63 8.16
CA LYS A 294 2.64 -16.06 8.10
C LYS A 294 1.69 -16.32 6.93
N TYR A 295 1.64 -17.57 6.48
CA TYR A 295 0.71 -18.02 5.45
C TYR A 295 -0.03 -19.27 5.91
N ILE A 296 -1.29 -19.41 5.50
CA ILE A 296 -2.03 -20.67 5.57
C ILE A 296 -2.39 -21.07 4.14
N GLN A 297 -2.09 -22.32 3.78
CA GLN A 297 -2.51 -22.88 2.50
C GLN A 297 -2.95 -24.33 2.69
N ASN A 298 -4.06 -24.71 2.04
CA ASN A 298 -4.68 -26.03 2.21
C ASN A 298 -4.96 -26.38 3.69
N GLY A 299 -5.38 -25.38 4.48
CA GLY A 299 -5.70 -25.53 5.89
C GLY A 299 -4.50 -25.78 6.81
N ARG A 300 -3.27 -25.52 6.36
CA ARG A 300 -2.04 -25.67 7.16
C ARG A 300 -1.22 -24.40 7.15
N VAL A 301 -0.64 -24.07 8.31
CA VAL A 301 0.40 -23.04 8.40
C VAL A 301 1.60 -23.47 7.56
N VAL A 302 2.02 -22.59 6.67
CA VAL A 302 3.22 -22.77 5.85
C VAL A 302 4.44 -22.35 6.67
N ALA A 303 5.52 -23.11 6.61
CA ALA A 303 6.78 -22.74 7.25
C ALA A 303 7.29 -21.40 6.69
N SER A 304 7.88 -20.54 7.53
CA SER A 304 8.51 -19.29 7.07
C SER A 304 9.68 -19.56 6.11
N ALA A 305 9.96 -18.60 5.23
CA ALA A 305 11.16 -18.62 4.38
C ALA A 305 12.42 -18.55 5.25
N ILE A 306 12.46 -17.57 6.15
CA ILE A 306 13.64 -17.27 6.98
C ILE A 306 13.55 -18.06 8.30
N GLN A 307 14.66 -18.68 8.70
CA GLN A 307 14.76 -19.35 9.99
C GLN A 307 14.55 -18.35 11.13
N GLY A 308 13.59 -18.62 12.01
CA GLY A 308 13.19 -17.70 13.09
C GLY A 308 11.98 -16.81 12.75
N GLY A 309 11.51 -16.84 11.50
CA GLY A 309 10.28 -16.20 11.07
C GLY A 309 10.51 -15.13 10.00
N ASP A 310 9.53 -14.98 9.10
CA ASP A 310 9.51 -13.91 8.11
C ASP A 310 9.12 -12.60 8.84
N THR A 311 10.12 -11.78 9.15
CA THR A 311 9.99 -10.70 10.12
C THR A 311 10.78 -9.46 9.72
N ILE A 312 10.18 -8.29 9.93
CA ILE A 312 10.84 -7.00 9.93
C ILE A 312 10.96 -6.50 11.37
N THR A 313 12.16 -6.08 11.77
CA THR A 313 12.43 -5.39 13.04
C THR A 313 13.09 -4.05 12.75
N THR A 314 13.11 -3.11 13.71
CA THR A 314 13.85 -1.85 13.55
C THR A 314 15.31 -2.06 13.16
N GLN A 315 15.95 -3.09 13.72
CA GLN A 315 17.34 -3.40 13.40
C GLN A 315 17.52 -3.85 11.95
N LEU A 316 16.68 -4.78 11.47
CA LEU A 316 16.74 -5.24 10.08
C LEU A 316 16.35 -4.12 9.11
N CYS A 317 15.36 -3.32 9.49
CA CYS A 317 14.89 -2.19 8.72
C CYS A 317 16.04 -1.20 8.42
N ASN A 318 16.77 -0.80 9.46
CA ASN A 318 17.92 0.10 9.32
C ASN A 318 19.15 -0.53 8.64
N GLN A 319 19.16 -1.87 8.46
CA GLN A 319 20.20 -2.56 7.71
C GLN A 319 19.86 -2.64 6.21
N TRP A 320 18.58 -2.86 5.89
CA TRP A 320 18.10 -3.01 4.52
C TRP A 320 17.83 -1.66 3.85
N ASP A 321 17.34 -0.69 4.62
CA ASP A 321 17.16 0.68 4.17
C ASP A 321 17.96 1.67 5.04
N SER A 322 18.85 2.39 4.36
CA SER A 322 19.67 3.44 4.95
C SER A 322 18.87 4.68 5.35
N SER A 323 17.67 4.87 4.80
CA SER A 323 16.83 6.04 5.06
C SER A 323 15.93 5.87 6.29
N ALA A 324 15.57 4.62 6.65
CA ALA A 324 14.60 4.25 7.66
C ALA A 324 14.75 5.01 8.98
N ALA A 325 15.98 5.14 9.48
CA ALA A 325 16.26 5.84 10.73
C ALA A 325 15.89 7.34 10.68
N THR A 326 16.03 7.98 9.51
CA THR A 326 15.66 9.39 9.28
C THR A 326 14.15 9.59 9.41
N PHE A 327 13.37 8.58 9.02
CA PHE A 327 11.91 8.59 9.09
C PHE A 327 11.35 7.92 10.35
N GLY A 328 12.21 7.54 11.30
CA GLY A 328 11.82 7.00 12.59
C GLY A 328 11.51 5.49 12.60
N SER A 329 11.83 4.78 11.53
CA SER A 329 11.74 3.32 11.38
C SER A 329 10.36 2.75 11.81
N LEU A 330 10.33 1.52 12.33
CA LEU A 330 9.12 0.87 12.82
C LEU A 330 8.38 1.66 13.91
N PRO A 331 9.03 2.34 14.88
CA PRO A 331 8.31 3.16 15.85
C PRO A 331 7.40 4.22 15.22
N ALA A 332 7.86 4.91 14.17
CA ALA A 332 7.04 5.89 13.44
C ALA A 332 5.87 5.21 12.72
N MET A 333 6.13 4.08 12.03
CA MET A 333 5.08 3.27 11.39
C MET A 333 4.03 2.81 12.40
N GLY A 334 4.46 2.37 13.58
CA GLY A 334 3.59 1.96 14.68
C GLY A 334 2.67 3.07 15.16
N GLN A 335 3.13 4.32 15.19
CA GLN A 335 2.29 5.45 15.55
C GLN A 335 1.17 5.68 14.53
N ALA A 336 1.44 5.55 13.23
CA ALA A 336 0.40 5.66 12.19
C ALA A 336 -0.60 4.51 12.28
N LEU A 337 -0.12 3.26 12.43
CA LEU A 337 -0.98 2.10 12.65
C LEU A 337 -1.85 2.24 13.91
N GLY A 338 -1.37 2.94 14.94
CA GLY A 338 -2.13 3.22 16.17
C GLY A 338 -3.19 4.31 15.99
N ARG A 339 -2.94 5.32 15.13
CA ARG A 339 -3.93 6.37 14.82
C ARG A 339 -5.09 5.83 13.98
N GLY A 340 -4.78 4.92 13.07
CA GLY A 340 -5.73 4.33 12.13
C GLY A 340 -5.33 4.65 10.70
N MET A 341 -5.47 3.67 9.82
CA MET A 341 -5.15 3.81 8.40
C MET A 341 -6.26 3.21 7.53
N THR A 342 -6.45 3.76 6.34
CA THR A 342 -7.43 3.27 5.35
C THR A 342 -6.86 2.06 4.62
N LEU A 343 -7.63 0.98 4.54
CA LEU A 343 -7.29 -0.18 3.71
C LEU A 343 -7.52 0.12 2.23
N VAL A 344 -6.48 -0.11 1.42
CA VAL A 344 -6.43 0.14 0.00
C VAL A 344 -6.21 -1.18 -0.76
N PHE A 345 -6.89 -1.31 -1.90
CA PHE A 345 -6.72 -2.42 -2.84
C PHE A 345 -6.37 -1.85 -4.21
N SER A 346 -5.42 -2.45 -4.92
CA SER A 346 -5.15 -2.08 -6.31
C SER A 346 -4.67 -3.26 -7.15
N ILE A 347 -4.81 -3.11 -8.46
CA ILE A 347 -4.09 -3.90 -9.45
C ILE A 347 -3.50 -2.93 -10.47
N TRP A 348 -2.21 -3.10 -10.76
CA TRP A 348 -1.50 -2.23 -11.68
C TRP A 348 -0.25 -2.88 -12.27
N ASN A 349 0.18 -2.35 -13.41
CA ASN A 349 1.47 -2.62 -14.03
C ASN A 349 2.22 -1.32 -14.27
N ASP A 350 3.52 -1.42 -14.54
CA ASP A 350 4.40 -0.27 -14.67
C ASP A 350 4.95 -0.14 -16.09
N ASN A 351 4.47 0.88 -16.79
CA ASN A 351 4.90 1.21 -18.16
C ASN A 351 6.38 1.62 -18.27
N SER A 352 7.05 1.94 -17.16
CA SER A 352 8.43 2.44 -17.15
C SER A 352 9.44 1.36 -16.77
N GLN A 353 9.19 0.62 -15.69
CA GLN A 353 10.15 -0.36 -15.16
C GLN A 353 9.64 -1.80 -15.18
N PHE A 354 8.42 -2.06 -15.69
CA PHE A 354 7.89 -3.41 -15.89
C PHE A 354 7.79 -4.25 -14.60
N MET A 355 7.59 -3.60 -13.45
CA MET A 355 7.68 -4.21 -12.11
C MET A 355 9.03 -4.90 -11.80
N ASN A 356 10.12 -4.56 -12.49
CA ASN A 356 11.41 -5.22 -12.26
C ASN A 356 11.93 -5.06 -10.82
N TRP A 357 11.53 -3.99 -10.12
CA TRP A 357 11.84 -3.79 -8.71
C TRP A 357 11.19 -4.84 -7.79
N LEU A 358 10.07 -5.43 -8.22
CA LEU A 358 9.31 -6.44 -7.47
C LEU A 358 9.73 -7.87 -7.85
N ASP A 359 9.81 -8.19 -9.15
CA ASP A 359 9.78 -9.58 -9.62
C ASP A 359 10.92 -10.03 -10.54
N SER A 360 11.91 -9.18 -10.77
CA SER A 360 13.02 -9.44 -11.70
C SER A 360 14.38 -9.36 -11.04
N GLY A 361 15.40 -9.93 -11.68
CA GLY A 361 16.79 -9.88 -11.22
C GLY A 361 16.98 -10.50 -9.83
N SER A 362 17.37 -9.67 -8.85
CA SER A 362 17.52 -10.12 -7.46
C SER A 362 16.20 -10.23 -6.70
N ASN A 363 15.10 -9.72 -7.24
CA ASN A 363 13.82 -9.60 -6.56
C ASN A 363 12.81 -10.67 -7.01
N GLY A 364 13.03 -11.31 -8.16
CA GLY A 364 12.23 -12.44 -8.58
C GLY A 364 12.77 -13.13 -9.83
N PRO A 365 12.05 -14.17 -10.30
CA PRO A 365 12.50 -15.02 -11.40
C PRO A 365 12.16 -14.46 -12.79
N CYS A 366 11.44 -13.35 -12.89
CA CYS A 366 10.99 -12.80 -14.16
C CYS A 366 12.16 -12.23 -14.98
N SER A 367 12.04 -12.28 -16.31
CA SER A 367 13.01 -11.58 -17.16
C SER A 367 12.76 -10.07 -17.16
N ALA A 368 13.80 -9.28 -17.43
CA ALA A 368 13.74 -7.81 -17.40
C ALA A 368 12.70 -7.18 -18.35
N THR A 369 12.18 -7.93 -19.32
CA THR A 369 11.21 -7.47 -20.33
C THR A 369 9.87 -8.19 -20.26
N GLU A 370 9.70 -9.17 -19.37
CA GLU A 370 8.48 -9.99 -19.33
C GLU A 370 7.27 -9.19 -18.85
N GLY A 371 7.50 -8.21 -17.98
CA GLY A 371 6.48 -7.33 -17.42
C GLY A 371 6.09 -6.13 -18.29
N ASP A 372 6.41 -6.14 -19.58
CA ASP A 372 5.96 -5.09 -20.52
C ASP A 372 4.42 -5.09 -20.59
N PRO A 373 3.73 -3.99 -20.23
CA PRO A 373 2.27 -3.95 -20.21
C PRO A 373 1.59 -4.28 -21.54
N SER A 374 2.26 -4.05 -22.67
CA SER A 374 1.75 -4.46 -23.99
C SER A 374 1.78 -5.98 -24.19
N LEU A 375 2.79 -6.66 -23.63
CA LEU A 375 2.90 -8.11 -23.62
C LEU A 375 1.90 -8.72 -22.63
N ILE A 376 1.73 -8.11 -21.46
CA ILE A 376 0.75 -8.57 -20.47
C ILE A 376 -0.67 -8.48 -21.05
N MET A 377 -1.06 -7.33 -21.61
CA MET A 377 -2.37 -7.15 -22.23
C MET A 377 -2.63 -8.18 -23.35
N LYS A 378 -1.61 -8.52 -24.14
CA LYS A 378 -1.70 -9.49 -25.22
C LYS A 378 -1.81 -10.94 -24.72
N ASN A 379 -1.02 -11.31 -23.71
CA ASN A 379 -0.83 -12.70 -23.29
C ASN A 379 -1.71 -13.11 -22.10
N ALA A 380 -2.09 -12.14 -21.26
CA ALA A 380 -2.92 -12.32 -20.07
C ALA A 380 -4.02 -11.23 -19.99
N PRO A 381 -4.88 -11.08 -21.02
CA PRO A 381 -5.91 -10.03 -21.08
C PRO A 381 -6.95 -10.10 -19.96
N ASN A 382 -7.06 -11.26 -19.30
CA ASN A 382 -7.99 -11.50 -18.19
C ASN A 382 -7.29 -11.50 -16.82
N THR A 383 -6.06 -10.97 -16.71
CA THR A 383 -5.34 -10.94 -15.43
C THR A 383 -6.11 -10.14 -14.38
N HIS A 384 -6.24 -10.72 -13.19
CA HIS A 384 -7.02 -10.19 -12.09
C HIS A 384 -6.56 -10.76 -10.75
N VAL A 385 -6.67 -9.95 -9.70
CA VAL A 385 -6.46 -10.38 -8.32
C VAL A 385 -7.80 -10.56 -7.63
N THR A 386 -7.88 -11.56 -6.75
CA THR A 386 -9.03 -11.71 -5.86
C THR A 386 -8.58 -11.62 -4.41
N PHE A 387 -9.20 -10.72 -3.65
CA PHE A 387 -9.05 -10.59 -2.20
C PHE A 387 -10.35 -11.05 -1.54
N SER A 388 -10.28 -11.81 -0.46
CA SER A 388 -11.49 -12.27 0.24
C SER A 388 -11.25 -12.49 1.73
N ASN A 389 -12.31 -12.71 2.48
CA ASN A 389 -12.25 -13.17 3.88
C ASN A 389 -11.33 -12.27 4.74
N ILE A 390 -11.48 -10.94 4.60
CA ILE A 390 -10.63 -9.96 5.28
C ILE A 390 -11.03 -9.85 6.75
N ARG A 391 -10.07 -10.03 7.65
CA ARG A 391 -10.28 -10.00 9.09
C ARG A 391 -9.17 -9.25 9.81
N TRP A 392 -9.51 -8.40 10.77
CA TRP A 392 -8.52 -7.77 11.65
C TRP A 392 -8.94 -7.85 13.12
N GLY A 393 -7.97 -7.88 14.02
CA GLY A 393 -8.27 -7.99 15.44
C GLY A 393 -7.07 -8.36 16.29
N ASP A 394 -7.36 -8.86 17.50
CA ASP A 394 -6.34 -9.34 18.43
C ASP A 394 -5.43 -10.36 17.76
N ILE A 395 -4.12 -10.31 18.05
CA ILE A 395 -3.14 -11.23 17.49
C ILE A 395 -3.57 -12.68 17.74
N GLY A 396 -3.69 -13.47 16.67
CA GLY A 396 -4.11 -14.88 16.73
C GLY A 396 -5.62 -15.11 16.81
N SER A 397 -6.44 -14.07 16.76
CA SER A 397 -7.92 -14.19 16.77
C SER A 397 -8.54 -14.26 15.38
N THR A 398 -7.76 -13.95 14.34
CA THR A 398 -8.28 -13.76 12.97
C THR A 398 -8.34 -15.07 12.17
N THR A 399 -7.68 -16.13 12.65
CA THR A 399 -7.73 -17.46 12.06
C THR A 399 -8.30 -18.46 13.05
N SER A 400 -8.81 -19.59 12.54
CA SER A 400 -9.44 -20.65 13.33
C SER A 400 -8.51 -21.32 14.37
N GLU A 401 -7.24 -20.93 14.44
CA GLU A 401 -6.29 -21.39 15.48
C GLU A 401 -6.61 -20.80 16.88
N GLY A 402 -7.44 -19.76 16.96
CA GLY A 402 -7.97 -19.21 18.22
C GLY A 402 -9.23 -19.91 18.75
N SER A 403 -9.83 -20.85 18.00
CA SER A 403 -11.04 -21.55 18.42
C SER A 403 -10.77 -23.02 18.77
N THR A 404 -10.15 -23.23 19.93
CA THR A 404 -10.43 -24.44 20.72
C THR A 404 -11.65 -24.17 21.60
N GLY A 405 -12.77 -23.81 20.97
CA GLY A 405 -14.08 -23.67 21.58
C GLY A 405 -15.02 -24.72 21.02
N GLY A 406 -15.13 -25.85 21.70
CA GLY A 406 -15.94 -27.00 21.27
C GLY A 406 -17.41 -26.65 21.09
N GLY A 407 -17.88 -26.69 19.84
CA GLY A 407 -19.26 -27.02 19.52
C GLY A 407 -19.34 -28.54 19.33
N SER A 408 -19.67 -29.28 20.39
CA SER A 408 -20.17 -30.64 20.23
C SER A 408 -21.23 -30.93 21.27
N ASP A 409 -22.32 -31.46 20.74
CA ASP A 409 -23.53 -31.91 21.40
C ASP A 409 -23.26 -32.63 22.72
N THR A 410 -24.09 -32.28 23.70
CA THR A 410 -24.04 -32.84 25.04
C THR A 410 -24.66 -34.25 25.01
N THR A 411 -23.84 -35.30 25.09
CA THR A 411 -24.28 -36.57 25.66
C THR A 411 -23.23 -37.13 26.62
N THR A 412 -23.67 -37.23 27.86
CA THR A 412 -22.96 -37.62 29.08
C THR A 412 -22.50 -39.07 29.03
N LYS A 413 -21.19 -39.33 29.19
CA LYS A 413 -20.74 -40.51 29.94
C LYS A 413 -19.36 -40.31 30.58
N LYS A 414 -19.42 -40.18 31.91
CA LYS A 414 -18.34 -40.22 32.90
C LYS A 414 -17.50 -41.50 32.77
N THR A 415 -16.20 -41.38 32.53
CA THR A 415 -15.21 -42.40 32.93
C THR A 415 -13.89 -41.73 33.32
N THR A 416 -13.45 -42.01 34.54
CA THR A 416 -12.21 -41.61 35.18
C THR A 416 -11.01 -42.32 34.55
N SER A 417 -9.89 -41.64 34.29
CA SER A 417 -8.57 -42.29 34.37
C SER A 417 -7.41 -41.31 34.60
N THR A 418 -6.48 -41.83 35.38
CA THR A 418 -5.37 -41.25 36.15
C THR A 418 -4.17 -40.80 35.32
N THR A 419 -3.47 -39.81 35.88
CA THR A 419 -2.12 -39.29 35.59
C THR A 419 -1.03 -40.36 35.43
N THR A 420 -0.10 -40.16 34.50
CA THR A 420 1.29 -40.64 34.67
C THR A 420 2.28 -39.67 34.04
N THR A 421 3.15 -39.15 34.91
CA THR A 421 4.32 -38.32 34.63
C THR A 421 5.51 -39.23 34.31
N SER A 422 6.32 -38.89 33.32
CA SER A 422 7.64 -39.51 33.12
C SER A 422 8.68 -38.45 32.74
N THR A 423 9.45 -38.07 33.75
CA THR A 423 10.73 -37.35 33.72
C THR A 423 11.85 -38.26 33.21
N THR A 424 12.67 -37.75 32.28
CA THR A 424 14.01 -38.30 32.03
C THR A 424 15.02 -37.16 31.98
N THR A 425 15.90 -37.16 32.96
CA THR A 425 17.11 -36.33 33.10
C THR A 425 18.31 -37.10 32.55
N GLN A 426 19.19 -36.40 31.81
CA GLN A 426 20.64 -36.60 31.63
C GLN A 426 21.07 -35.74 30.43
N GLY A 427 22.21 -35.07 30.35
CA GLY A 427 23.40 -34.99 31.18
C GLY A 427 24.37 -34.05 30.44
N ILE A 428 25.10 -33.24 31.19
CA ILE A 428 26.01 -32.19 30.73
C ILE A 428 27.30 -32.81 30.19
N THR A 429 27.79 -32.37 29.03
CA THR A 429 29.22 -32.48 28.71
C THR A 429 29.71 -31.26 27.93
N SER A 430 30.63 -30.54 28.58
CA SER A 430 31.47 -29.45 28.10
C SER A 430 32.61 -29.95 27.21
N THR A 431 32.96 -29.25 26.13
CA THR A 431 34.32 -29.37 25.54
C THR A 431 34.77 -28.11 24.79
N SER A 432 35.79 -27.48 25.39
CA SER A 432 36.97 -26.79 24.82
C SER A 432 36.89 -25.94 23.55
N THR A 433 37.20 -24.66 23.78
CA THR A 433 37.88 -23.69 22.92
C THR A 433 39.00 -24.25 22.02
N LYS A 434 39.07 -23.79 20.77
CA LYS A 434 40.32 -23.59 20.01
C LYS A 434 40.22 -22.35 19.12
N SER A 435 41.16 -21.43 19.35
CA SER A 435 41.45 -20.25 18.54
C SER A 435 41.90 -20.64 17.12
N PHE A 436 41.47 -19.86 16.13
CA PHE A 436 42.01 -19.89 14.78
C PHE A 436 42.82 -18.63 14.49
N THR A 437 44.03 -18.87 14.00
CA THR A 437 45.10 -17.94 13.71
C THR A 437 44.86 -17.22 12.39
N THR A 438 45.17 -15.93 12.38
CA THR A 438 45.22 -15.02 11.24
C THR A 438 46.15 -15.51 10.12
N THR A 439 45.67 -15.47 8.88
CA THR A 439 46.53 -15.57 7.69
C THR A 439 46.25 -14.39 6.76
N THR A 440 47.25 -13.52 6.66
CA THR A 440 47.35 -12.38 5.75
C THR A 440 47.56 -12.83 4.30
N THR A 441 46.72 -12.37 3.38
CA THR A 441 46.96 -12.47 1.94
C THR A 441 47.31 -11.12 1.33
N LYS A 442 48.47 -11.16 0.67
CA LYS A 442 49.26 -10.17 -0.04
C LYS A 442 48.49 -9.39 -1.12
N ALA A 443 48.69 -8.07 -1.10
CA ALA A 443 48.29 -7.13 -2.14
C ALA A 443 49.08 -7.35 -3.44
N SER A 444 48.39 -7.20 -4.58
CA SER A 444 48.99 -7.22 -5.92
C SER A 444 48.80 -5.85 -6.59
N SER A 445 49.86 -5.41 -7.25
CA SER A 445 50.12 -4.08 -7.80
C SER A 445 49.76 -3.94 -9.29
N SER A 446 49.45 -2.70 -9.72
CA SER A 446 49.50 -2.10 -11.08
C SER A 446 48.14 -1.49 -11.47
N ALA A 447 47.99 -0.32 -12.08
CA ALA A 447 48.92 0.67 -12.64
C ALA A 447 48.25 2.06 -12.65
N ILE A 448 49.05 3.11 -12.68
CA ILE A 448 48.65 4.51 -12.86
C ILE A 448 48.29 4.77 -14.33
N PRO A 449 47.21 5.53 -14.62
CA PRO A 449 47.15 6.35 -15.82
C PRO A 449 47.22 7.85 -15.47
N THR A 450 48.22 8.47 -16.08
CA THR A 450 48.38 9.87 -16.48
C THR A 450 47.13 10.76 -16.45
N THR A 451 47.19 11.82 -15.65
CA THR A 451 46.30 12.98 -15.71
C THR A 451 46.63 13.84 -16.92
N THR A 452 45.80 13.79 -17.96
CA THR A 452 45.74 14.82 -19.00
C THR A 452 44.77 15.90 -18.57
N THR A 453 45.29 17.12 -18.45
CA THR A 453 44.51 18.35 -18.25
C THR A 453 43.56 18.55 -19.43
N SER A 454 42.26 18.42 -19.19
CA SER A 454 41.22 18.78 -20.15
C SER A 454 40.33 19.90 -19.60
N LYS A 455 40.15 20.88 -20.50
CA LYS A 455 39.17 21.97 -20.61
C LYS A 455 37.99 21.96 -19.59
N PRO A 456 37.54 23.12 -19.08
CA PRO A 456 36.45 23.20 -18.10
C PRO A 456 35.23 22.41 -18.54
N SER A 457 34.73 21.57 -17.63
CA SER A 457 33.55 20.74 -17.83
C SER A 457 32.35 21.63 -18.17
N GLN A 458 31.76 21.43 -19.34
CA GLN A 458 30.38 21.85 -19.57
C GLN A 458 29.53 21.28 -18.43
N PRO A 459 28.57 22.04 -17.86
CA PRO A 459 27.69 21.50 -16.84
C PRO A 459 27.04 20.23 -17.43
N GLN A 460 27.15 19.13 -16.69
CA GLN A 460 26.53 17.87 -17.04
C GLN A 460 25.17 17.78 -16.33
N GLN A 461 24.24 17.09 -16.95
CA GLN A 461 22.94 16.81 -16.39
C GLN A 461 22.97 15.49 -15.62
N THR A 462 22.39 15.50 -14.42
CA THR A 462 22.21 14.32 -13.58
C THR A 462 21.29 13.29 -14.23
N HIS A 463 21.36 12.04 -13.77
CA HIS A 463 20.38 11.01 -14.13
C HIS A 463 18.96 11.57 -13.97
N TRP A 464 18.09 11.33 -14.95
CA TRP A 464 16.71 11.83 -15.03
C TRP A 464 16.52 13.32 -15.34
N GLY A 465 17.59 14.11 -15.40
CA GLY A 465 17.47 15.51 -15.78
C GLY A 465 17.18 15.70 -17.27
N GLN A 466 16.48 16.78 -17.61
CA GLN A 466 16.25 17.15 -19.00
C GLN A 466 17.58 17.48 -19.67
N CYS A 467 17.84 16.90 -20.85
CA CYS A 467 19.06 17.09 -21.62
C CYS A 467 18.80 17.58 -23.05
N GLY A 468 17.54 17.83 -23.40
CA GLY A 468 17.15 18.31 -24.71
C GLY A 468 15.64 18.55 -24.84
N GLY A 469 15.24 18.96 -26.02
CA GLY A 469 13.87 19.38 -26.33
C GLY A 469 13.79 20.81 -26.84
N SER A 470 12.82 21.08 -27.72
CA SER A 470 12.60 22.42 -28.26
C SER A 470 12.35 23.44 -27.15
N GLY A 471 13.16 24.50 -27.10
CA GLY A 471 13.12 25.54 -26.06
C GLY A 471 14.00 25.30 -24.82
N TYR A 472 14.62 24.12 -24.68
CA TYR A 472 15.52 23.83 -23.56
C TYR A 472 16.89 24.50 -23.72
N THR A 473 17.36 25.21 -22.69
CA THR A 473 18.63 25.98 -22.67
C THR A 473 19.65 25.46 -21.65
N GLY A 474 19.36 24.35 -20.98
CA GLY A 474 20.23 23.77 -19.95
C GLY A 474 21.26 22.76 -20.50
N PRO A 475 21.99 22.08 -19.59
CA PRO A 475 22.97 21.03 -19.91
C PRO A 475 22.42 19.95 -20.84
N SER A 476 23.11 19.69 -21.97
CA SER A 476 22.74 18.64 -22.94
C SER A 476 23.58 17.36 -22.84
N ALA A 477 24.71 17.41 -22.13
CA ALA A 477 25.54 16.26 -21.84
C ALA A 477 25.12 15.63 -20.52
N CYS A 478 24.96 14.31 -20.48
CA CYS A 478 24.61 13.57 -19.27
C CYS A 478 25.86 13.16 -18.49
N GLU A 479 25.73 13.07 -17.17
CA GLU A 479 26.71 12.42 -16.32
C GLU A 479 26.88 10.94 -16.73
N SER A 480 28.11 10.42 -16.72
CA SER A 480 28.37 9.00 -16.99
C SER A 480 27.71 8.13 -15.90
N PRO A 481 27.03 7.02 -16.23
CA PRO A 481 27.01 6.30 -17.52
C PRO A 481 25.87 6.68 -18.48
N TYR A 482 25.12 7.73 -18.20
CA TYR A 482 23.86 8.04 -18.87
C TYR A 482 24.06 8.72 -20.23
N SER A 483 23.02 8.64 -21.06
CA SER A 483 22.98 9.23 -22.40
C SER A 483 21.67 9.99 -22.62
N CYS A 484 21.73 11.09 -23.38
CA CYS A 484 20.54 11.89 -23.63
C CYS A 484 19.59 11.17 -24.60
N LYS A 485 18.44 10.69 -24.12
CA LYS A 485 17.41 10.01 -24.90
C LYS A 485 16.26 10.95 -25.22
N VAL A 486 15.92 11.08 -26.50
CA VAL A 486 14.77 11.87 -26.95
C VAL A 486 13.49 11.14 -26.59
N GLN A 487 12.62 11.78 -25.82
CA GLN A 487 11.29 11.25 -25.49
C GLN A 487 10.23 11.81 -26.45
N ASN A 488 10.30 13.11 -26.72
CA ASN A 488 9.48 13.79 -27.72
C ASN A 488 10.15 15.10 -28.20
N ALA A 489 9.49 15.84 -29.11
CA ALA A 489 10.04 17.06 -29.70
C ALA A 489 10.40 18.16 -28.69
N TRP A 490 9.81 18.14 -27.50
CA TRP A 490 9.97 19.16 -26.45
C TRP A 490 10.78 18.65 -25.25
N TYR A 491 11.16 17.37 -25.23
CA TYR A 491 11.80 16.76 -24.08
C TYR A 491 12.72 15.59 -24.44
N SER A 492 13.96 15.68 -23.98
CA SER A 492 14.94 14.60 -23.93
C SER A 492 15.48 14.48 -22.51
N GLN A 493 15.82 13.27 -22.06
CA GLN A 493 16.21 12.98 -20.68
C GLN A 493 17.50 12.16 -20.61
N CYS A 494 18.31 12.38 -19.58
CA CYS A 494 19.46 11.52 -19.29
C CYS A 494 19.01 10.18 -18.71
N LEU A 495 19.28 9.10 -19.47
CA LEU A 495 18.94 7.70 -19.15
C LEU A 495 20.12 6.75 -19.38
#